data_AF-A0A9E0FIF2-F1
#
_entry.id   AF-A0A9E0FIF2-F1
#
_cell.length_a   1.000
_cell.length_b   1.000
_cell.length_c   1.000
_cell.angle_alpha   90.00
_cell.angle_beta   90.00
_cell.angle_gamma   90.00
#
_symmetry.space_group_name_H-M   'P 1'
#
loop_
_entity.id
_entity.type
_entity.pdbx_description
1 polymer ?
#
loop_
_entity_poly.entity_id
_entity_poly.type
_entity_poly.pdbx_seq_one_letter_code
_entity_poly.pdbx_strand_id
1 'polypeptide(L)'
;VALLMQMIWAIALVMSGTFDQLTDMLIFAAFIFYGSAALGLIMMKRKKLITVKVFGYPYIPMIYFLFCVGLVVNTLITMPKESITGLLLIATGIPLYFYFNRKKLLP
;
A
#
# COMPACT_ATOMS: atom_id res chain seq x y z
N VAL A 1 -2.87 -24.16 5.11
CA VAL A 1 -1.61 -23.65 4.47
C VAL A 1 -1.44 -22.14 4.64
N ALA A 2 -2.44 -21.32 4.28
CA ALA A 2 -2.35 -19.85 4.41
C ALA A 2 -1.97 -19.36 5.83
N LEU A 3 -2.61 -19.91 6.87
CA LEU A 3 -2.29 -19.55 8.26
C LEU A 3 -0.84 -19.87 8.66
N LEU A 4 -0.29 -21.00 8.19
CA LEU A 4 1.09 -21.38 8.47
C LEU A 4 2.08 -20.45 7.76
N MET A 5 1.79 -20.07 6.51
CA MET A 5 2.61 -19.09 5.77
C MET A 5 2.59 -17.71 6.45
N GLN A 6 1.41 -17.26 6.92
CA GLN A 6 1.28 -16.00 7.65
C GLN A 6 2.06 -16.04 8.98
N MET A 7 2.00 -17.17 9.70
CA MET A 7 2.71 -17.37 10.96
C MET A 7 4.23 -17.30 10.77
N ILE A 8 4.76 -18.01 9.77
CA ILE A 8 6.20 -17.99 9.45
C ILE A 8 6.65 -16.57 9.09
N TRP A 9 5.85 -15.86 8.29
CA TRP A 9 6.15 -14.48 7.88
C TRP A 9 6.12 -13.51 9.07
N ALA A 10 5.14 -13.65 9.98
CA ALA A 10 5.05 -12.84 11.18
C ALA A 10 6.26 -13.05 12.11
N ILE A 11 6.70 -14.29 12.31
CA ILE A 11 7.89 -14.61 13.11
C ILE A 11 9.14 -13.97 12.50
N ALA A 12 9.31 -14.10 11.18
CA ALA A 12 10.43 -13.49 10.46
C ALA A 12 10.46 -11.97 10.60
N LEU A 13 9.30 -11.31 10.47
CA LEU A 13 9.16 -9.86 10.63
C LEU A 13 9.49 -9.41 12.05
N VAL A 14 8.98 -10.09 13.08
CA VAL A 14 9.26 -9.77 14.50
C VAL A 14 10.75 -9.88 14.83
N MET A 15 11.47 -10.81 14.20
CA MET A 15 12.92 -10.95 14.38
C MET A 15 13.73 -9.90 13.60
N SER A 16 13.12 -9.20 12.64
CA SER A 16 13.83 -8.35 11.68
C SER A 16 14.15 -6.94 12.18
N GLY A 17 13.47 -6.45 13.22
CA GLY A 17 13.64 -5.08 13.69
C GLY A 17 12.79 -4.74 14.93
N THR A 18 12.79 -3.48 15.34
CA THR A 18 11.94 -3.01 16.44
C THR A 18 10.50 -2.80 15.98
N PHE A 19 9.55 -2.92 16.91
CA PHE A 19 8.13 -2.72 16.61
C PHE A 19 7.84 -1.38 15.93
N ASP A 20 8.53 -0.32 16.36
CA ASP A 20 8.39 1.02 15.78
C ASP A 20 8.81 1.04 14.31
N GLN A 21 9.97 0.48 13.97
CA GLN A 21 10.47 0.41 12.59
C GLN A 21 9.52 -0.37 11.67
N LEU A 22 9.04 -1.54 12.14
CA LEU A 22 8.10 -2.35 11.38
C LEU A 22 6.78 -1.62 11.14
N THR A 23 6.28 -0.93 12.16
CA THR A 23 5.02 -0.19 12.07
C THR A 23 5.17 1.02 11.14
N ASP A 24 6.29 1.73 11.20
CA ASP A 24 6.57 2.87 10.32
C ASP A 24 6.66 2.43 8.86
N MET A 25 7.38 1.34 8.58
CA MET A 25 7.45 0.75 7.24
C MET A 25 6.07 0.32 6.73
N LEU A 26 5.25 -0.30 7.58
CA LEU A 26 3.90 -0.75 7.24
C LEU A 26 2.97 0.43 6.97
N ILE A 27 2.95 1.44 7.84
CA ILE A 27 2.12 2.63 7.68
C ILE A 27 2.50 3.34 6.38
N PHE A 28 3.79 3.56 6.16
CA PHE A 28 4.27 4.16 4.92
C PHE A 28 3.76 3.41 3.68
N ALA A 29 3.93 2.08 3.65
CA ALA A 29 3.46 1.24 2.54
C ALA A 29 1.93 1.29 2.36
N ALA A 30 1.18 1.15 3.45
CA ALA A 30 -0.28 1.14 3.44
C ALA A 30 -0.85 2.46 2.91
N PHE A 31 -0.31 3.59 3.33
CA PHE A 31 -0.79 4.91 2.93
C PHE A 31 -0.52 5.23 1.45
N ILE A 32 0.52 4.67 0.84
CA ILE A 32 0.70 4.74 -0.63
C ILE A 32 -0.47 4.05 -1.35
N PHE A 33 -0.84 2.84 -0.91
CA PHE A 33 -1.96 2.11 -1.52
C PHE A 33 -3.31 2.73 -1.19
N TYR A 34 -3.48 3.28 0.00
CA TYR A 34 -4.71 3.98 0.35
C TYR A 34 -4.90 5.28 -0.45
N GLY A 35 -3.82 6.03 -0.66
CA GLY A 35 -3.83 7.20 -1.55
C GLY A 35 -4.16 6.81 -3.00
N SER A 36 -3.56 5.74 -3.52
CA SER A 36 -3.87 5.25 -4.87
C SER A 36 -5.29 4.73 -5.01
N ALA A 37 -5.85 4.08 -3.98
CA ALA A 37 -7.25 3.68 -3.94
C ALA A 37 -8.19 4.90 -3.94
N ALA A 38 -7.87 5.95 -3.19
CA ALA A 38 -8.63 7.20 -3.19
C ALA A 38 -8.61 7.89 -4.56
N LEU A 39 -7.45 7.95 -5.22
CA LEU A 39 -7.34 8.40 -6.61
C LEU A 39 -8.14 7.53 -7.57
N GLY A 40 -8.08 6.20 -7.38
CA GLY A 40 -8.85 5.23 -8.15
C GLY A 40 -10.35 5.50 -8.06
N LEU A 41 -10.87 5.77 -6.86
CA LEU A 41 -12.26 6.14 -6.65
C LEU A 41 -12.63 7.42 -7.41
N ILE A 42 -11.81 8.47 -7.31
CA ILE A 42 -12.04 9.75 -8.02
C ILE A 42 -12.01 9.53 -9.54
N MET A 43 -11.06 8.75 -10.05
CA MET A 43 -10.92 8.44 -11.48
C MET A 43 -12.10 7.61 -12.00
N MET A 44 -12.54 6.59 -11.25
CA MET A 44 -13.69 5.77 -11.61
C MET A 44 -15.00 6.56 -11.57
N LYS A 45 -15.17 7.46 -10.60
CA LYS A 45 -16.31 8.40 -10.55
C LYS A 45 -16.30 9.35 -11.74
N ARG A 46 -15.14 9.92 -12.10
CA ARG A 46 -15.00 10.78 -13.29
C ARG A 46 -15.34 10.03 -14.58
N LYS A 47 -14.95 8.76 -14.69
CA LYS A 47 -15.28 7.88 -15.82
C LYS A 47 -16.73 7.34 -15.81
N LYS A 48 -17.58 7.79 -14.87
CA LYS A 48 -18.96 7.31 -14.68
C LYS A 48 -19.11 5.79 -14.52
N LEU A 49 -18.05 5.10 -14.09
CA LEU A 49 -18.09 3.65 -13.84
C LEU A 49 -18.81 3.29 -12.53
N ILE A 50 -18.91 4.25 -11.60
CA ILE A 50 -19.58 4.08 -10.30
C ILE A 50 -20.79 5.02 -10.21
N THR A 51 -21.98 4.45 -10.34
CA THR A 51 -23.27 5.14 -10.24
C THR A 51 -23.69 5.37 -8.78
N VAL A 52 -23.12 4.61 -7.83
CA VAL A 52 -23.45 4.71 -6.40
C VAL A 52 -23.12 6.12 -5.87
N LYS A 53 -24.04 6.72 -5.09
CA LYS A 53 -23.80 8.00 -4.43
C LYS A 53 -22.70 7.82 -3.38
N VAL A 54 -21.60 8.54 -3.56
CA VAL A 54 -20.51 8.58 -2.58
C VAL A 54 -20.74 9.80 -1.71
N PHE A 55 -20.95 9.59 -0.42
CA PHE A 55 -21.18 10.68 0.53
C PHE A 55 -19.96 11.61 0.59
N GLY A 56 -20.18 12.92 0.50
CA GLY A 56 -19.13 13.94 0.54
C GLY A 56 -18.15 13.94 -0.65
N TYR A 57 -18.53 13.33 -1.77
CA TYR A 57 -17.78 13.47 -3.03
C TYR A 57 -17.91 14.90 -3.58
N PRO A 58 -16.83 15.54 -4.07
CA PRO A 58 -15.45 15.04 -4.20
C PRO A 58 -14.52 15.45 -3.03
N TYR A 59 -15.00 16.20 -2.05
CA TYR A 59 -14.16 16.82 -1.01
C TYR A 59 -13.52 15.81 -0.07
N ILE A 60 -14.29 14.83 0.44
CA ILE A 60 -13.77 13.85 1.40
C ILE A 60 -12.65 12.99 0.79
N PRO A 61 -12.82 12.38 -0.41
CA PRO A 61 -11.74 11.62 -1.04
C PRO A 61 -10.50 12.46 -1.34
N MET A 62 -10.68 13.73 -1.67
CA MET A 62 -9.56 14.62 -2.01
C MET A 62 -8.76 15.04 -0.77
N ILE A 63 -9.44 15.38 0.33
CA ILE A 63 -8.78 15.67 1.62
C ILE A 63 -8.05 14.42 2.11
N TYR A 64 -8.67 13.25 2.03
CA TYR A 64 -8.03 11.99 2.40
C TYR A 64 -6.77 11.72 1.57
N PHE A 65 -6.86 11.89 0.25
CA PHE A 65 -5.69 11.74 -0.61
C PHE A 65 -4.56 12.72 -0.24
N LEU A 66 -4.88 14.00 0.00
CA LEU A 66 -3.89 14.99 0.42
C LEU A 66 -3.25 14.62 1.77
N PHE A 67 -4.03 14.10 2.71
CA PHE A 67 -3.53 13.61 3.99
C PHE A 67 -2.58 12.41 3.81
N CYS A 68 -2.93 11.45 2.95
CA CYS A 68 -2.05 10.33 2.63
C CYS A 68 -0.72 10.81 2.03
N VAL A 69 -0.77 11.74 1.08
CA VAL A 69 0.44 12.34 0.49
C VAL A 69 1.27 13.06 1.56
N GLY A 70 0.63 13.85 2.42
CA GLY A 70 1.29 14.55 3.51
C GLY A 70 2.00 13.60 4.48
N LEU A 71 1.35 12.50 4.87
CA LEU A 71 1.97 11.48 5.72
C LEU A 71 3.15 10.80 5.03
N VAL A 72 2.99 10.37 3.78
CA VAL A 72 4.07 9.73 3.01
C VAL A 72 5.28 10.65 2.90
N VAL A 73 5.07 11.94 2.60
CA VAL A 73 6.15 12.94 2.53
C VAL A 73 6.77 13.19 3.90
N ASN A 74 5.97 13.28 4.96
CA ASN A 74 6.47 13.46 6.32
C ASN A 74 7.35 12.29 6.74
N THR A 75 6.89 11.05 6.55
CA THR A 75 7.63 9.83 6.88
C THR A 75 8.91 9.68 6.05
N LEU A 76 8.89 10.11 4.78
CA LEU A 76 10.11 10.15 3.94
C LEU A 76 11.19 11.06 4.51
N ILE A 77 10.81 12.18 5.12
CA ILE A 77 11.75 13.16 5.69
C ILE A 77 12.21 12.72 7.08
N THR A 78 11.29 12.22 7.92
CA THR A 78 11.61 11.83 9.30
C THR A 78 12.38 10.51 9.36
N MET A 79 12.00 9.52 8.56
CA MET A 79 12.55 8.16 8.60
C MET A 79 12.84 7.62 7.18
N PRO A 80 13.86 8.16 6.50
CA PRO A 80 14.18 7.79 5.11
C PRO A 80 14.62 6.31 4.99
N LYS A 81 15.29 5.76 6.01
CA LYS A 81 15.76 4.37 6.00
C LYS A 81 14.59 3.37 5.93
N GLU A 82 13.60 3.53 6.80
CA GLU A 82 12.41 2.66 6.85
C GLU A 82 11.49 2.85 5.63
N SER A 83 11.42 4.07 5.11
CA SER A 83 10.68 4.34 3.87
C SER A 83 11.29 3.64 2.65
N ILE A 84 12.62 3.61 2.55
CA ILE A 84 13.34 2.94 1.45
C ILE A 84 13.20 1.42 1.55
N THR A 85 13.32 0.83 2.76
CA THR A 85 13.10 -0.61 2.95
C THR A 85 11.66 -1.00 2.63
N GLY A 86 10.68 -0.18 3.03
CA GLY A 86 9.28 -0.33 2.65
C GLY A 86 9.05 -0.27 1.14
N LEU A 87 9.63 0.74 0.46
CA LEU A 87 9.58 0.83 -1.01
C LEU A 87 10.20 -0.37 -1.70
N LEU A 88 11.37 -0.83 -1.23
CA LEU A 88 12.04 -2.02 -1.76
C LEU A 88 11.15 -3.26 -1.58
N LEU A 89 10.53 -3.42 -0.41
CA LEU A 89 9.62 -4.52 -0.13
C LEU A 89 8.41 -4.48 -1.08
N ILE A 90 7.77 -3.32 -1.27
CA ILE A 90 6.70 -3.16 -2.25
C ILE A 90 7.19 -3.48 -3.67
N ALA A 91 8.38 -3.01 -4.04
CA ALA A 91 8.98 -3.25 -5.35
C ALA A 91 9.26 -4.74 -5.60
N THR A 92 9.56 -5.54 -4.57
CA THR A 92 9.68 -7.01 -4.71
C THR A 92 8.38 -7.68 -5.16
N GLY A 93 7.23 -7.01 -4.99
CA GLY A 93 5.96 -7.45 -5.57
C GLY A 93 5.95 -7.48 -7.10
N ILE A 94 6.75 -6.61 -7.77
CA ILE A 94 6.84 -6.54 -9.23
C ILE A 94 7.47 -7.80 -9.84
N PRO A 95 8.69 -8.24 -9.45
CA PRO A 95 9.28 -9.46 -9.99
C PRO A 95 8.46 -10.71 -9.62
N LEU A 96 7.86 -10.75 -8.42
CA LEU A 96 6.96 -11.83 -8.04
C LEU A 96 5.71 -11.87 -8.93
N TYR A 97 5.11 -10.71 -9.25
CA TYR A 97 3.98 -10.63 -10.19
C TYR A 97 4.37 -11.22 -11.55
N PHE A 98 5.50 -10.83 -12.13
CA PHE A 98 5.95 -11.40 -13.41
C PHE A 98 6.21 -12.91 -13.33
N TYR A 99 6.82 -13.39 -12.24
CA TYR A 99 7.10 -14.80 -12.03
C TYR A 99 5.83 -15.65 -11.94
N PHE A 100 4.83 -15.20 -11.17
CA PHE A 100 3.56 -15.93 -11.02
C PHE A 100 2.62 -15.74 -12.21
N ASN A 101 2.63 -14.59 -12.87
CA ASN A 101 1.78 -14.33 -14.03
C ASN A 101 2.21 -15.14 -15.27
N ARG A 102 3.47 -15.59 -15.36
CA ARG A 102 3.89 -16.58 -16.37
C ARG A 102 3.22 -17.95 -16.20
N LYS A 103 2.77 -18.32 -14.99
CA LYS A 103 2.12 -19.62 -14.74
C LYS A 103 0.61 -19.62 -15.00
N LYS A 104 -0.03 -18.45 -15.18
CA LYS A 104 -1.47 -18.33 -15.49
C LYS A 104 -1.80 -18.22 -16.99
N LEU A 105 -0.78 -18.25 -17.85
CA LEU A 105 -0.91 -18.16 -19.32
C LEU A 105 -0.81 -19.53 -20.02
N LEU A 106 -0.75 -20.64 -19.28
CA LEU A 106 -0.92 -21.97 -19.84
C LEU A 106 -2.33 -22.46 -19.45
N PRO A 107 -3.25 -22.63 -20.42
CA PRO A 107 -4.59 -23.19 -20.19
C PRO A 107 -4.54 -24.64 -19.71
#